data_AF-A0A4Q5QR51-F1
#
_entry.id   AF-A0A4Q5QR51-F1
#
_cell.length_a   1.000
_cell.length_b   1.000
_cell.length_c   1.000
_cell.angle_alpha   90.00
_cell.angle_beta   90.00
_cell.angle_gamma   90.00
#
_symmetry.space_group_name_H-M   'P 1'
#
loop_
_entity.id
_entity.type
_entity.pdbx_description
1 polymer ?
#
loop_
_entity_poly.entity_id
_entity_poly.type
_entity_poly.pdbx_seq_one_letter_code
_entity_poly.pdbx_strand_id
1 'polypeptide(L)'
;MKFFYLSLLGLLLSVYSVAQNVGIGETIPVAAKLQVKAADSAVVIVENSTATGSNVRTGLFFKTGSGYSGSISTVGSSLTHRMGFYTYGGTTPAALLERLSILDGGNIGIGTIAPAAKLEINGQIKITGGNPGLGKILESDAGGLATWVDKPSGGGALPAGVNGNTLRHNGSAYISTANLYNDGSRIGIGTVAPGSMLEIKAAAFQTADIELNAAAGDNAVLRLNRSGLSGASIIRFKTSNVNKWDLGTLSSEDFKLTHVPSNSSVFTVDAVSTNIGIG
;
A
#
# COMPACT_ATOMS: atom_id res chain seq x y z
N MET A 1 -81.09 -77.17 22.95
CA MET A 1 -79.69 -76.75 22.77
C MET A 1 -79.72 -75.32 22.22
N LYS A 2 -79.31 -74.32 23.02
CA LYS A 2 -79.35 -72.89 22.66
C LYS A 2 -78.10 -72.54 21.85
N PHE A 3 -78.27 -72.00 20.64
CA PHE A 3 -77.19 -71.37 19.89
C PHE A 3 -77.19 -69.87 20.17
N PHE A 4 -76.09 -69.35 20.70
CA PHE A 4 -75.88 -67.92 20.92
C PHE A 4 -75.34 -67.28 19.64
N TYR A 5 -76.02 -66.24 19.15
CA TYR A 5 -75.49 -65.34 18.14
C TYR A 5 -74.51 -64.36 18.79
N LEU A 6 -73.26 -64.39 18.37
CA LEU A 6 -72.26 -63.39 18.76
C LEU A 6 -72.33 -62.25 17.74
N SER A 7 -73.03 -61.16 18.06
CA SER A 7 -73.01 -59.96 17.21
C SER A 7 -71.65 -59.27 17.39
N LEU A 8 -70.84 -59.28 16.34
CA LEU A 8 -69.60 -58.51 16.28
C LEU A 8 -69.96 -57.03 16.11
N LEU A 9 -70.02 -56.30 17.23
CA LEU A 9 -70.17 -54.86 17.24
C LEU A 9 -68.83 -54.24 16.81
N GLY A 10 -68.73 -53.87 15.54
CA GLY A 10 -67.55 -53.21 14.99
C GLY A 10 -67.34 -51.86 15.66
N LEU A 11 -66.38 -51.80 16.59
CA LEU A 11 -65.91 -50.56 17.19
C LEU A 11 -65.10 -49.80 16.13
N LEU A 12 -65.71 -48.77 15.53
CA LEU A 12 -65.00 -47.77 14.73
C LEU A 12 -64.13 -46.94 15.68
N LEU A 13 -62.92 -47.44 15.94
CA LEU A 13 -61.91 -46.71 16.68
C LEU A 13 -61.31 -45.66 15.73
N SER A 14 -61.73 -44.40 15.84
CA SER A 14 -60.97 -43.29 15.24
C SER A 14 -59.70 -43.09 16.07
N VAL A 15 -58.65 -43.84 15.73
CA VAL A 15 -57.34 -43.65 16.36
C VAL A 15 -56.76 -42.35 15.83
N TYR A 16 -56.82 -41.29 16.64
CA TYR A 16 -55.89 -40.17 16.46
C TYR A 16 -54.52 -40.68 16.91
N SER A 17 -53.78 -41.33 16.01
CA SER A 17 -52.36 -41.59 16.26
C SER A 17 -51.64 -40.24 16.21
N VAL A 18 -51.36 -39.65 17.36
CA VAL A 18 -50.36 -38.58 17.43
C VAL A 18 -49.01 -39.26 17.22
N ALA A 19 -48.60 -39.42 15.96
CA ALA A 19 -47.27 -39.91 15.62
C ALA A 19 -46.26 -38.93 16.21
N GLN A 20 -45.60 -39.30 17.31
CA GLN A 20 -44.76 -38.32 18.00
C GLN A 20 -43.41 -38.16 17.31
N ASN A 21 -42.84 -39.19 16.67
CA ASN A 21 -41.65 -39.10 15.82
C ASN A 21 -41.75 -40.13 14.66
N VAL A 22 -41.22 -39.81 13.48
CA VAL A 22 -41.22 -40.67 12.27
C VAL A 22 -39.80 -41.13 11.98
N GLY A 23 -39.60 -42.45 11.86
CA GLY A 23 -38.33 -43.06 11.48
C GLY A 23 -38.40 -43.66 10.06
N ILE A 24 -37.37 -43.44 9.25
CA ILE A 24 -37.15 -44.12 7.97
C ILE A 24 -35.78 -44.78 8.06
N GLY A 25 -35.74 -46.12 8.08
CA GLY A 25 -34.50 -46.88 8.35
C GLY A 25 -34.02 -46.79 9.81
N GLU A 26 -34.82 -46.22 10.71
CA GLU A 26 -34.60 -46.21 12.17
C GLU A 26 -35.86 -46.67 12.88
N THR A 27 -35.74 -47.67 13.76
CA THR A 27 -36.90 -48.31 14.42
C THR A 27 -37.29 -47.62 15.72
N ILE A 28 -36.40 -46.81 16.30
CA ILE A 28 -36.66 -46.07 17.55
C ILE A 28 -36.21 -44.61 17.39
N PRO A 29 -37.00 -43.78 16.67
CA PRO A 29 -36.64 -42.39 16.43
C PRO A 29 -36.82 -41.56 17.71
N VAL A 30 -35.74 -41.28 18.43
CA VAL A 30 -35.74 -40.46 19.67
C VAL A 30 -35.00 -39.14 19.51
N ALA A 31 -34.16 -39.00 18.48
CA ALA A 31 -33.30 -37.83 18.30
C ALA A 31 -34.03 -36.63 17.68
N ALA A 32 -35.05 -36.88 16.85
CA ALA A 32 -35.79 -35.84 16.14
C ALA A 32 -37.20 -36.32 15.75
N LYS A 33 -38.05 -35.36 15.35
CA LYS A 33 -39.41 -35.62 14.87
C LYS A 33 -39.44 -36.41 13.55
N LEU A 34 -38.45 -36.23 12.70
CA LEU A 34 -38.20 -37.04 11.52
C LEU A 34 -36.74 -37.50 11.58
N GLN A 35 -36.52 -38.81 11.58
CA GLN A 35 -35.19 -39.41 11.55
C GLN A 35 -35.10 -40.33 10.35
N VAL A 36 -34.18 -40.03 9.43
CA VAL A 36 -33.88 -40.88 8.28
C VAL A 36 -32.47 -41.43 8.46
N LYS A 37 -32.31 -42.74 8.33
CA LYS A 37 -31.05 -43.45 8.53
C LYS A 37 -30.83 -44.44 7.40
N ALA A 38 -29.72 -44.29 6.72
CA ALA A 38 -29.21 -45.21 5.70
C ALA A 38 -27.68 -45.27 5.80
N ALA A 39 -27.07 -46.29 5.20
CA ALA A 39 -25.61 -46.45 5.15
C ALA A 39 -25.00 -45.88 3.86
N ASP A 40 -25.83 -45.45 2.91
CA ASP A 40 -25.42 -44.82 1.66
C ASP A 40 -25.31 -43.29 1.81
N SER A 41 -24.80 -42.64 0.76
CA SER A 41 -24.59 -41.18 0.74
C SER A 41 -25.87 -40.38 0.40
N ALA A 42 -26.92 -41.03 -0.08
CA ALA A 42 -28.15 -40.38 -0.56
C ALA A 42 -29.31 -40.57 0.41
N VAL A 43 -29.09 -40.20 1.68
CA VAL A 43 -30.03 -40.43 2.78
C VAL A 43 -31.34 -39.66 2.60
N VAL A 44 -31.28 -38.43 2.09
CA VAL A 44 -32.47 -37.61 1.78
C VAL A 44 -32.26 -36.93 0.43
N ILE A 45 -33.21 -37.13 -0.48
CA ILE A 45 -33.27 -36.40 -1.75
C ILE A 45 -34.42 -35.39 -1.66
N VAL A 46 -34.09 -34.11 -1.82
CA VAL A 46 -35.08 -33.07 -2.11
C VAL A 46 -34.92 -32.76 -3.59
N GLU A 47 -35.97 -32.94 -4.36
CA GLU A 47 -35.94 -32.84 -5.82
C GLU A 47 -36.91 -31.75 -6.31
N ASN A 48 -36.47 -31.00 -7.32
CA ASN A 48 -37.35 -30.18 -8.14
C ASN A 48 -37.28 -30.73 -9.57
N SER A 49 -38.40 -31.25 -10.07
CA SER A 49 -38.50 -31.88 -11.40
C SER A 49 -38.50 -30.88 -12.56
N THR A 50 -38.45 -29.58 -12.27
CA THR A 50 -38.29 -28.53 -13.29
C THR A 50 -36.91 -28.63 -13.93
N ALA A 51 -36.84 -28.59 -15.27
CA ALA A 51 -35.57 -28.57 -15.99
C ALA A 51 -34.66 -27.44 -15.52
N THR A 52 -33.34 -27.66 -15.52
CA THR A 52 -32.35 -26.69 -15.07
C THR A 52 -32.48 -25.38 -15.85
N GLY A 53 -32.60 -24.26 -15.12
CA GLY A 53 -32.78 -22.95 -15.69
C GLY A 53 -32.45 -21.87 -14.67
N SER A 54 -32.41 -20.61 -15.13
CA SER A 54 -32.14 -19.47 -14.25
C SER A 54 -33.17 -19.40 -13.12
N ASN A 55 -32.70 -19.36 -11.87
CA ASN A 55 -33.53 -19.34 -10.67
C ASN A 55 -34.38 -20.59 -10.42
N VAL A 56 -34.13 -21.71 -11.11
CA VAL A 56 -34.67 -23.01 -10.69
C VAL A 56 -33.96 -23.43 -9.42
N ARG A 57 -34.72 -23.69 -8.35
CA ARG A 57 -34.17 -23.89 -7.01
C ARG A 57 -34.73 -25.16 -6.38
N THR A 58 -33.90 -25.80 -5.58
CA THR A 58 -34.32 -26.82 -4.63
C THR A 58 -33.71 -26.47 -3.29
N GLY A 59 -34.50 -26.49 -2.22
CA GLY A 59 -33.98 -26.02 -0.94
C GLY A 59 -34.71 -26.56 0.27
N LEU A 60 -33.98 -26.52 1.38
CA LEU A 60 -34.49 -26.74 2.73
C LEU A 60 -34.73 -25.37 3.37
N PHE A 61 -35.99 -25.07 3.69
CA PHE A 61 -36.40 -23.79 4.28
C PHE A 61 -36.53 -23.89 5.80
N PHE A 62 -36.05 -22.88 6.51
CA PHE A 62 -36.17 -22.75 7.94
C PHE A 62 -37.15 -21.61 8.29
N LYS A 63 -38.05 -21.87 9.23
CA LYS A 63 -39.06 -20.91 9.70
C LYS A 63 -39.07 -20.82 11.23
N THR A 64 -39.38 -19.63 11.73
CA THR A 64 -39.69 -19.38 13.14
C THR A 64 -40.99 -18.58 13.20
N GLY A 65 -42.04 -19.16 13.77
CA GLY A 65 -43.39 -18.59 13.66
C GLY A 65 -43.85 -18.48 12.20
N SER A 66 -44.40 -17.33 11.81
CA SER A 66 -44.82 -17.06 10.42
C SER A 66 -43.66 -16.69 9.49
N GLY A 67 -42.49 -16.34 10.02
CA GLY A 67 -41.35 -15.87 9.25
C GLY A 67 -40.45 -17.01 8.74
N TYR A 68 -39.94 -16.87 7.52
CA TYR A 68 -38.75 -17.56 7.05
C TYR A 68 -37.53 -16.90 7.66
N SER A 69 -36.71 -17.71 8.35
CA SER A 69 -35.47 -17.28 9.00
C SER A 69 -34.23 -17.56 8.13
N GLY A 70 -34.33 -18.50 7.19
CA GLY A 70 -33.30 -18.78 6.21
C GLY A 70 -33.60 -19.99 5.33
N SER A 71 -32.67 -20.33 4.45
CA SER A 71 -32.68 -21.59 3.69
C SER A 71 -31.29 -22.00 3.24
N ILE A 72 -31.12 -23.29 2.98
CA ILE A 72 -30.02 -23.81 2.16
C ILE A 72 -30.65 -24.26 0.86
N SER A 73 -30.25 -23.67 -0.25
CA SER A 73 -30.86 -23.94 -1.55
C SER A 73 -29.81 -24.05 -2.64
N THR A 74 -30.03 -24.94 -3.61
CA THR A 74 -29.36 -24.87 -4.90
C THR A 74 -30.03 -23.80 -5.76
N VAL A 75 -29.27 -23.17 -6.65
CA VAL A 75 -29.81 -22.30 -7.68
C VAL A 75 -29.18 -22.67 -9.01
N GLY A 76 -30.03 -23.05 -9.95
CA GLY A 76 -29.66 -23.24 -11.34
C GLY A 76 -29.38 -21.91 -12.05
N SER A 77 -28.37 -21.95 -12.90
CA SER A 77 -28.19 -21.09 -14.06
C SER A 77 -28.13 -22.02 -15.28
N SER A 78 -28.37 -21.51 -16.49
CA SER A 78 -28.64 -22.31 -17.71
C SER A 78 -27.76 -23.54 -17.96
N LEU A 79 -26.52 -23.57 -17.45
CA LEU A 79 -25.64 -24.75 -17.49
C LEU A 79 -24.91 -25.03 -16.16
N THR A 80 -25.12 -24.24 -15.11
CA THR A 80 -24.34 -24.34 -13.87
C THR A 80 -25.24 -24.34 -12.65
N HIS A 81 -24.74 -24.88 -11.55
CA HIS A 81 -25.44 -24.88 -10.28
C HIS A 81 -24.57 -24.20 -9.24
N ARG A 82 -25.19 -23.46 -8.34
CA ARG A 82 -24.53 -22.97 -7.14
C ARG A 82 -25.29 -23.38 -5.90
N MET A 83 -24.59 -23.53 -4.79
CA MET A 83 -25.18 -23.68 -3.47
C MET A 83 -25.23 -22.32 -2.79
N GLY A 84 -26.41 -21.92 -2.34
CA GLY A 84 -26.63 -20.66 -1.63
C GLY A 84 -27.08 -20.87 -0.19
N PHE A 85 -26.54 -20.05 0.70
CA PHE A 85 -27.02 -19.89 2.06
C PHE A 85 -27.78 -18.58 2.15
N TYR A 86 -29.05 -18.69 2.51
CA TYR A 86 -29.99 -17.58 2.54
C TYR A 86 -30.37 -17.26 3.97
N THR A 87 -30.34 -15.99 4.31
CA THR A 87 -30.89 -15.46 5.57
C THR A 87 -31.76 -14.25 5.26
N TYR A 88 -32.08 -13.43 6.27
CA TYR A 88 -33.04 -12.32 6.26
C TYR A 88 -34.46 -12.78 6.63
N GLY A 89 -35.07 -12.09 7.60
CA GLY A 89 -36.41 -12.42 8.07
C GLY A 89 -37.47 -11.93 7.08
N GLY A 90 -38.34 -12.82 6.60
CA GLY A 90 -39.43 -12.45 5.70
C GLY A 90 -40.64 -13.36 5.81
N THR A 91 -41.80 -12.92 5.32
CA THR A 91 -43.03 -13.73 5.35
C THR A 91 -43.12 -14.70 4.16
N THR A 92 -42.29 -14.54 3.14
CA THR A 92 -42.22 -15.41 1.95
C THR A 92 -40.79 -15.91 1.70
N PRO A 93 -40.60 -17.05 1.01
CA PRO A 93 -39.27 -17.54 0.65
C PRO A 93 -38.49 -16.56 -0.23
N ALA A 94 -39.20 -15.82 -1.10
CA ALA A 94 -38.61 -14.86 -2.03
C ALA A 94 -38.00 -13.63 -1.33
N ALA A 95 -38.36 -13.37 -0.06
CA ALA A 95 -37.78 -12.29 0.73
C ALA A 95 -36.37 -12.64 1.26
N LEU A 96 -35.98 -13.92 1.25
CA LEU A 96 -34.66 -14.32 1.71
C LEU A 96 -33.56 -13.80 0.77
N LEU A 97 -32.44 -13.40 1.35
CA LEU A 97 -31.28 -12.87 0.63
C LEU A 97 -30.12 -13.86 0.69
N GLU A 98 -29.49 -14.10 -0.46
CA GLU A 98 -28.27 -14.89 -0.55
C GLU A 98 -27.13 -14.15 0.15
N ARG A 99 -26.54 -14.76 1.18
CA ARG A 99 -25.42 -14.17 1.93
C ARG A 99 -24.09 -14.83 1.58
N LEU A 100 -24.12 -16.15 1.32
CA LEU A 100 -22.97 -16.93 0.88
C LEU A 100 -23.37 -17.75 -0.34
N SER A 101 -22.48 -17.77 -1.32
CA SER A 101 -22.64 -18.51 -2.57
C SER A 101 -21.41 -19.37 -2.82
N ILE A 102 -21.62 -20.61 -3.26
CA ILE A 102 -20.56 -21.52 -3.69
C ILE A 102 -20.88 -21.94 -5.12
N LEU A 103 -20.07 -21.48 -6.07
CA LEU A 103 -20.22 -21.82 -7.48
C LEU A 103 -19.76 -23.26 -7.76
N ASP A 104 -20.21 -23.82 -8.88
CA ASP A 104 -19.76 -25.11 -9.41
C ASP A 104 -18.23 -25.22 -9.56
N GLY A 105 -17.56 -24.13 -9.95
CA GLY A 105 -16.10 -24.02 -10.01
C GLY A 105 -15.40 -23.92 -8.63
N GLY A 106 -16.15 -23.97 -7.54
CA GLY A 106 -15.66 -23.94 -6.15
C GLY A 106 -15.31 -22.55 -5.62
N ASN A 107 -15.66 -21.47 -6.33
CA ASN A 107 -15.47 -20.11 -5.83
C ASN A 107 -16.53 -19.78 -4.79
N ILE A 108 -16.10 -19.18 -3.67
CA ILE A 108 -16.97 -18.78 -2.56
C ILE A 108 -17.15 -17.26 -2.59
N GLY A 109 -18.40 -16.82 -2.69
CA GLY A 109 -18.79 -15.41 -2.57
C GLY A 109 -19.48 -15.13 -1.25
N ILE A 110 -19.07 -14.09 -0.53
CA ILE A 110 -19.80 -13.54 0.62
C ILE A 110 -20.33 -12.16 0.22
N GLY A 111 -21.65 -12.00 0.18
CA GLY A 111 -22.30 -10.78 -0.32
C GLY A 111 -22.21 -10.56 -1.83
N THR A 112 -21.72 -11.55 -2.59
CA THR A 112 -21.68 -11.59 -4.06
C THR A 112 -22.08 -12.98 -4.55
N ILE A 113 -22.78 -13.04 -5.68
CA ILE A 113 -23.20 -14.29 -6.33
C ILE A 113 -22.36 -14.63 -7.57
N ALA A 114 -21.40 -13.77 -7.92
CA ALA A 114 -20.51 -13.94 -9.06
C ALA A 114 -19.05 -13.70 -8.66
N PRO A 115 -18.49 -14.45 -7.69
CA PRO A 115 -17.10 -14.31 -7.27
C PRO A 115 -16.12 -14.59 -8.42
N ALA A 116 -15.23 -13.64 -8.71
CA ALA A 116 -14.16 -13.72 -9.70
C ALA A 116 -12.87 -14.35 -9.16
N ALA A 117 -12.77 -14.53 -7.84
CA ALA A 117 -11.67 -15.21 -7.15
C ALA A 117 -12.16 -16.40 -6.32
N LYS A 118 -11.24 -17.23 -5.83
CA LYS A 118 -11.57 -18.42 -5.00
C LYS A 118 -12.36 -18.06 -3.74
N LEU A 119 -12.04 -16.93 -3.13
CA LEU A 119 -12.83 -16.30 -2.08
C LEU A 119 -12.97 -14.82 -2.44
N GLU A 120 -14.21 -14.34 -2.56
CA GLU A 120 -14.51 -12.93 -2.77
C GLU A 120 -15.53 -12.46 -1.73
N ILE A 121 -15.23 -11.32 -1.09
CA ILE A 121 -16.10 -10.72 -0.08
C ILE A 121 -16.47 -9.33 -0.58
N ASN A 122 -17.75 -9.13 -0.87
CA ASN A 122 -18.30 -7.81 -1.20
C ASN A 122 -18.53 -7.02 0.09
N GLY A 123 -17.45 -6.49 0.66
CA GLY A 123 -17.44 -5.77 1.92
C GLY A 123 -16.07 -5.77 2.59
N GLN A 124 -16.01 -5.30 3.83
CA GLN A 124 -14.78 -5.31 4.64
C GLN A 124 -14.67 -6.60 5.47
N ILE A 125 -13.44 -7.04 5.70
CA ILE A 125 -13.13 -8.18 6.58
C ILE A 125 -12.65 -7.65 7.92
N LYS A 126 -13.27 -8.11 9.02
CA LYS A 126 -12.78 -7.89 10.38
C LYS A 126 -12.11 -9.17 10.88
N ILE A 127 -10.80 -9.13 11.13
CA ILE A 127 -10.03 -10.24 11.69
C ILE A 127 -9.67 -9.89 13.13
N THR A 128 -10.22 -10.62 14.09
CA THR A 128 -10.02 -10.37 15.54
C THR A 128 -8.92 -11.22 16.18
N GLY A 129 -8.48 -12.28 15.51
CA GLY A 129 -7.37 -13.12 15.96
C GLY A 129 -5.99 -12.49 15.71
N GLY A 130 -4.97 -12.94 16.44
CA GLY A 130 -3.57 -12.57 16.17
C GLY A 130 -3.11 -11.20 16.69
N ASN A 131 -3.82 -10.58 17.65
CA ASN A 131 -3.49 -9.28 18.25
C ASN A 131 -3.55 -8.07 17.27
N PRO A 132 -4.73 -7.80 16.66
CA PRO A 132 -4.93 -6.61 15.84
C PRO A 132 -4.71 -5.32 16.64
N GLY A 133 -4.25 -4.26 15.98
CA GLY A 133 -4.00 -2.97 16.62
C GLY A 133 -4.05 -1.81 15.62
N LEU A 134 -4.21 -0.59 16.14
CA LEU A 134 -4.16 0.62 15.31
C LEU A 134 -2.83 0.72 14.59
N GLY A 135 -2.86 0.90 13.26
CA GLY A 135 -1.65 1.02 12.46
C GLY A 135 -0.91 -0.30 12.21
N LYS A 136 -1.47 -1.45 12.58
CA LYS A 136 -0.90 -2.75 12.20
C LYS A 136 -1.29 -3.16 10.78
N ILE A 137 -0.46 -3.98 10.15
CA ILE A 137 -0.72 -4.63 8.86
C ILE A 137 -0.69 -6.14 9.02
N LEU A 138 -1.29 -6.86 8.07
CA LEU A 138 -1.10 -8.30 7.94
C LEU A 138 0.14 -8.56 7.09
N GLU A 139 1.08 -9.29 7.64
CA GLU A 139 2.27 -9.78 6.94
C GLU A 139 2.21 -11.30 6.84
N SER A 140 2.52 -11.83 5.66
CA SER A 140 2.60 -13.28 5.41
C SER A 140 3.99 -13.79 5.73
N ASP A 141 4.07 -14.94 6.40
CA ASP A 141 5.31 -15.72 6.44
C ASP A 141 5.53 -16.51 5.13
N ALA A 142 6.63 -17.28 5.08
CA ALA A 142 6.98 -18.12 3.93
C ALA A 142 5.96 -19.25 3.65
N GLY A 143 5.14 -19.61 4.64
CA GLY A 143 4.09 -20.62 4.52
C GLY A 143 2.72 -20.05 4.13
N GLY A 144 2.59 -18.72 4.02
CA GLY A 144 1.31 -18.06 3.72
C GLY A 144 0.49 -17.70 4.96
N LEU A 145 1.02 -17.90 6.18
CA LEU A 145 0.30 -17.56 7.41
C LEU A 145 0.39 -16.06 7.66
N ALA A 146 -0.77 -15.40 7.70
CA ALA A 146 -0.87 -13.97 7.98
C ALA A 146 -0.82 -13.69 9.50
N THR A 147 0.05 -12.77 9.93
CA THR A 147 0.14 -12.29 11.31
C THR A 147 0.06 -10.76 11.36
N TRP A 148 -0.50 -10.21 12.43
CA TRP A 148 -0.52 -8.76 12.64
C TRP A 148 0.85 -8.27 13.10
N VAL A 149 1.46 -7.39 12.32
CA VAL A 149 2.72 -6.73 12.64
C VAL A 149 2.53 -5.22 12.67
N ASP A 150 3.36 -4.51 13.43
CA ASP A 150 3.39 -3.06 13.37
C ASP A 150 3.75 -2.63 11.94
N LYS A 151 3.04 -1.64 11.40
CA LYS A 151 3.37 -1.10 10.07
C LYS A 151 4.83 -0.64 10.11
N PRO A 152 5.70 -1.15 9.21
CA PRO A 152 7.06 -0.65 9.10
C PRO A 152 7.02 0.87 8.93
N SER A 153 7.79 1.60 9.73
CA SER A 153 8.02 3.02 9.48
C SER A 153 8.55 3.16 8.05
N GLY A 154 7.75 3.77 7.17
CA GLY A 154 8.04 3.80 5.73
C GLY A 154 9.39 4.43 5.44
N GLY A 155 10.23 3.72 4.68
CA GLY A 155 11.58 4.14 4.31
C GLY A 155 12.55 4.04 5.47
N GLY A 156 13.72 3.44 5.28
CA GLY A 156 14.79 3.47 6.27
C GLY A 156 14.93 4.89 6.80
N ALA A 157 14.62 5.09 8.09
CA ALA A 157 14.56 6.42 8.67
C ALA A 157 15.86 7.14 8.30
N LEU A 158 15.75 8.29 7.65
CA LEU A 158 16.93 9.13 7.45
C LEU A 158 17.57 9.33 8.82
N PRO A 159 18.89 9.23 8.94
CA PRO A 159 19.56 9.45 10.22
C PRO A 159 19.15 10.81 10.78
N ALA A 160 19.17 10.96 12.10
CA ALA A 160 18.95 12.26 12.73
C ALA A 160 19.87 13.31 12.09
N GLY A 161 19.27 14.41 11.63
CA GLY A 161 20.01 15.51 11.02
C GLY A 161 20.89 16.23 12.05
N VAL A 162 22.03 16.75 11.58
CA VAL A 162 22.88 17.68 12.36
C VAL A 162 22.80 19.03 11.68
N ASN A 163 22.61 20.11 12.43
CA ASN A 163 22.47 21.46 11.88
C ASN A 163 23.66 21.80 10.98
N GLY A 164 23.36 22.20 9.75
CA GLY A 164 24.32 22.63 8.75
C GLY A 164 25.09 21.50 8.05
N ASN A 165 24.96 20.25 8.49
CA ASN A 165 25.53 19.13 7.76
C ASN A 165 24.67 18.76 6.54
N THR A 166 25.33 18.30 5.48
CA THR A 166 24.64 17.76 4.31
C THR A 166 24.54 16.23 4.41
N LEU A 167 23.35 15.68 4.16
CA LEU A 167 23.14 14.23 4.07
C LEU A 167 23.84 13.68 2.82
N ARG A 168 24.57 12.56 3.00
CA ARG A 168 25.23 11.83 1.91
C ARG A 168 25.00 10.33 2.08
N HIS A 169 24.80 9.62 0.99
CA HIS A 169 24.83 8.16 1.01
C HIS A 169 26.28 7.66 0.94
N ASN A 170 26.70 6.80 1.87
CA ASN A 170 28.07 6.27 1.92
C ASN A 170 28.26 4.92 1.22
N GLY A 171 27.22 4.40 0.56
CA GLY A 171 27.21 3.07 -0.06
C GLY A 171 26.45 2.02 0.76
N SER A 172 26.21 2.27 2.05
CA SER A 172 25.41 1.39 2.93
C SER A 172 24.24 2.11 3.61
N ALA A 173 24.41 3.39 3.95
CA ALA A 173 23.41 4.19 4.63
C ALA A 173 23.50 5.66 4.24
N TYR A 174 22.42 6.40 4.49
CA TYR A 174 22.48 7.85 4.58
C TYR A 174 23.21 8.24 5.87
N ILE A 175 24.13 9.19 5.77
CA ILE A 175 24.90 9.76 6.89
C ILE A 175 24.88 11.29 6.81
N SER A 176 24.91 11.97 7.95
CA SER A 176 25.06 13.42 8.06
C SER A 176 26.55 13.77 8.13
N THR A 177 27.09 14.52 7.17
CA THR A 177 28.53 14.85 7.11
C THR A 177 28.79 16.35 6.99
N ALA A 178 29.92 16.80 7.54
CA ALA A 178 30.31 18.21 7.57
C ALA A 178 31.22 18.66 6.40
N ASN A 179 31.67 17.73 5.52
CA ASN A 179 32.56 18.09 4.41
C ASN A 179 31.94 19.15 3.50
N LEU A 180 30.63 19.05 3.28
CA LEU A 180 29.80 20.09 2.67
C LEU A 180 28.86 20.62 3.75
N TYR A 181 29.16 21.81 4.24
CA TYR A 181 28.36 22.52 5.22
C TYR A 181 27.42 23.51 4.52
N ASN A 182 26.17 23.58 4.96
CA ASN A 182 25.14 24.47 4.41
C ASN A 182 24.36 25.11 5.55
N ASP A 183 24.58 26.40 5.84
CA ASP A 183 23.87 27.13 6.90
C ASP A 183 22.47 27.64 6.48
N GLY A 184 21.99 27.22 5.31
CA GLY A 184 20.76 27.69 4.68
C GLY A 184 20.94 28.95 3.81
N SER A 185 22.09 29.63 3.87
CA SER A 185 22.40 30.82 3.06
C SER A 185 23.74 30.73 2.33
N ARG A 186 24.69 29.95 2.84
CA ARG A 186 26.08 29.84 2.38
C ARG A 186 26.54 28.39 2.44
N ILE A 187 27.51 28.08 1.61
CA ILE A 187 28.12 26.77 1.50
C ILE A 187 29.58 26.85 1.95
N GLY A 188 29.96 25.98 2.88
CA GLY A 188 31.34 25.75 3.29
C GLY A 188 31.82 24.38 2.82
N ILE A 189 33.01 24.30 2.22
CA ILE A 189 33.73 23.05 1.99
C ILE A 189 34.95 23.06 2.89
N GLY A 190 34.98 22.16 3.88
CA GLY A 190 36.02 22.13 4.92
C GLY A 190 35.88 23.20 6.01
N THR A 191 34.78 23.96 6.04
CA THR A 191 34.46 24.95 7.09
C THR A 191 32.99 24.91 7.46
N VAL A 192 32.70 25.12 8.75
CA VAL A 192 31.33 25.24 9.29
C VAL A 192 30.90 26.68 9.53
N ALA A 193 31.75 27.64 9.19
CA ALA A 193 31.46 29.07 9.34
C ALA A 193 31.87 29.81 8.06
N PRO A 194 31.20 29.55 6.92
CA PRO A 194 31.55 30.17 5.66
C PRO A 194 31.42 31.69 5.71
N GLY A 195 32.49 32.41 5.42
CA GLY A 195 32.53 33.88 5.38
C GLY A 195 31.96 34.49 4.10
N SER A 196 31.65 33.66 3.09
CA SER A 196 31.07 34.06 1.81
C SER A 196 30.07 33.00 1.32
N MET A 197 29.36 33.24 0.20
CA MET A 197 28.37 32.30 -0.33
C MET A 197 28.93 30.90 -0.61
N LEU A 198 30.19 30.82 -1.05
CA LEU A 198 30.94 29.58 -1.18
C LEU A 198 32.35 29.81 -0.63
N GLU A 199 32.69 29.17 0.48
CA GLU A 199 34.05 29.15 1.01
C GLU A 199 34.62 27.74 0.95
N ILE A 200 35.73 27.58 0.24
CA ILE A 200 36.56 26.36 0.30
C ILE A 200 37.74 26.68 1.21
N LYS A 201 37.82 25.96 2.33
CA LYS A 201 38.82 26.20 3.36
C LYS A 201 39.50 24.90 3.72
N ALA A 202 40.82 24.92 3.69
CA ALA A 202 41.65 23.81 4.12
C ALA A 202 41.92 23.89 5.62
N ALA A 203 42.16 22.75 6.25
CA ALA A 203 42.71 22.72 7.60
C ALA A 203 44.16 23.23 7.62
N ALA A 204 44.71 23.44 8.82
CA ALA A 204 46.08 23.93 8.97
C ALA A 204 47.06 23.05 8.18
N PHE A 205 47.99 23.71 7.48
CA PHE A 205 49.03 23.08 6.66
C PHE A 205 48.52 22.27 5.44
N GLN A 206 47.30 22.55 4.97
CA GLN A 206 46.77 21.99 3.72
C GLN A 206 46.40 23.10 2.72
N THR A 207 46.17 22.73 1.46
CA THR A 207 45.76 23.65 0.39
C THR A 207 44.26 23.51 0.11
N ALA A 208 43.59 24.64 -0.08
CA ALA A 208 42.20 24.70 -0.55
C ALA A 208 42.20 25.02 -2.05
N ASP A 209 42.22 23.98 -2.88
CA ASP A 209 42.28 24.14 -4.33
C ASP A 209 40.92 24.01 -4.99
N ILE A 210 40.78 24.71 -6.12
CA ILE A 210 39.75 24.44 -7.13
C ILE A 210 40.49 23.86 -8.33
N GLU A 211 40.47 22.54 -8.47
CA GLU A 211 41.02 21.87 -9.64
C GLU A 211 39.95 21.80 -10.74
N LEU A 212 40.28 22.31 -11.94
CA LEU A 212 39.48 22.13 -13.14
C LEU A 212 40.24 21.21 -14.09
N ASN A 213 39.69 20.03 -14.33
CA ASN A 213 40.34 18.98 -15.13
C ASN A 213 39.43 18.59 -16.30
N ALA A 214 40.00 18.39 -17.49
CA ALA A 214 39.30 18.03 -18.71
C ALA A 214 40.06 16.93 -19.47
N ALA A 215 39.32 16.06 -20.16
CA ALA A 215 39.90 15.00 -20.97
C ALA A 215 40.59 15.55 -22.23
N ALA A 216 41.35 14.71 -22.93
CA ALA A 216 41.99 15.08 -24.18
C ALA A 216 40.94 15.54 -25.21
N GLY A 217 41.08 16.78 -25.71
CA GLY A 217 40.14 17.40 -26.65
C GLY A 217 39.10 18.33 -26.02
N ASP A 218 39.01 18.39 -24.68
CA ASP A 218 38.06 19.22 -23.94
C ASP A 218 38.72 20.43 -23.25
N ASN A 219 37.89 21.33 -22.68
CA ASN A 219 38.34 22.55 -22.01
C ASN A 219 38.00 22.56 -20.51
N ALA A 220 38.97 22.90 -19.67
CA ALA A 220 38.77 23.23 -18.26
C ALA A 220 38.74 24.75 -18.07
N VAL A 221 37.56 25.33 -17.81
CA VAL A 221 37.36 26.79 -17.80
C VAL A 221 36.76 27.26 -16.49
N LEU A 222 37.45 28.18 -15.80
CA LEU A 222 36.85 29.00 -14.76
C LEU A 222 36.15 30.18 -15.43
N ARG A 223 34.82 30.12 -15.55
CA ARG A 223 34.04 31.20 -16.14
C ARG A 223 33.53 32.15 -15.06
N LEU A 224 33.95 33.41 -15.12
CA LEU A 224 33.34 34.50 -14.38
C LEU A 224 32.46 35.29 -15.35
N ASN A 225 31.15 35.34 -15.06
CA ASN A 225 30.19 36.03 -15.92
C ASN A 225 29.46 37.11 -15.11
N ARG A 226 29.41 38.31 -15.66
CA ARG A 226 28.67 39.44 -15.10
C ARG A 226 27.64 39.90 -16.12
N SER A 227 26.41 40.13 -15.66
CA SER A 227 25.25 40.40 -16.50
C SER A 227 25.16 41.85 -17.05
N GLY A 228 26.12 42.73 -16.77
CA GLY A 228 26.12 44.13 -17.23
C GLY A 228 27.48 44.82 -17.13
N LEU A 229 27.60 46.02 -17.72
CA LEU A 229 28.87 46.77 -17.83
C LEU A 229 29.32 47.47 -16.53
N SER A 230 28.43 47.61 -15.53
CA SER A 230 28.76 48.11 -14.17
C SER A 230 29.15 46.97 -13.22
N GLY A 231 30.28 47.09 -12.51
CA GLY A 231 30.86 46.03 -11.66
C GLY A 231 32.13 45.35 -12.21
N ALA A 232 32.40 44.12 -11.74
CA ALA A 232 33.64 43.40 -12.00
C ALA A 232 33.43 41.88 -12.19
N SER A 233 34.26 41.26 -13.04
CA SER A 233 34.43 39.80 -13.10
C SER A 233 35.91 39.52 -12.87
N ILE A 234 36.26 39.21 -11.63
CA ILE A 234 37.65 39.20 -11.16
C ILE A 234 37.97 37.98 -10.31
N ILE A 235 39.23 37.59 -10.38
CA ILE A 235 39.91 36.78 -9.37
C ILE A 235 40.61 37.76 -8.43
N ARG A 236 40.32 37.63 -7.13
CA ARG A 236 40.83 38.53 -6.10
C ARG A 236 41.81 37.80 -5.19
N PHE A 237 43.01 38.35 -5.06
CA PHE A 237 44.06 37.85 -4.19
C PHE A 237 44.06 38.63 -2.88
N LYS A 238 43.98 37.91 -1.76
CA LYS A 238 43.96 38.48 -0.42
C LYS A 238 45.12 37.94 0.43
N THR A 239 45.59 38.76 1.37
CA THR A 239 46.46 38.31 2.46
C THR A 239 45.88 38.81 3.77
N SER A 240 45.67 37.91 4.74
CA SER A 240 45.09 38.24 6.05
C SER A 240 43.79 39.05 5.94
N ASN A 241 42.88 38.60 5.07
CA ASN A 241 41.61 39.27 4.75
C ASN A 241 41.68 40.66 4.10
N VAL A 242 42.88 41.13 3.75
CA VAL A 242 43.08 42.39 3.01
C VAL A 242 43.25 42.10 1.53
N ASN A 243 42.49 42.79 0.67
CA ASN A 243 42.63 42.69 -0.78
C ASN A 243 43.98 43.26 -1.23
N LYS A 244 44.70 42.53 -2.08
CA LYS A 244 46.02 42.92 -2.58
C LYS A 244 46.00 43.18 -4.07
N TRP A 245 45.48 42.22 -4.82
CA TRP A 245 45.45 42.27 -6.29
C TRP A 245 44.11 41.79 -6.80
N ASP A 246 43.61 42.45 -7.84
CA ASP A 246 42.49 41.99 -8.63
C ASP A 246 42.96 41.73 -10.07
N LEU A 247 42.51 40.61 -10.64
CA LEU A 247 42.76 40.18 -12.02
C LEU A 247 41.42 39.94 -12.72
N GLY A 248 41.16 40.65 -13.81
CA GLY A 248 39.96 40.42 -14.63
C GLY A 248 39.40 41.68 -15.24
N THR A 249 38.09 41.73 -15.48
CA THR A 249 37.43 42.86 -16.15
C THR A 249 36.85 43.83 -15.11
N LEU A 250 37.13 45.13 -15.22
CA LEU A 250 36.67 46.16 -14.31
C LEU A 250 36.08 47.34 -15.09
N SER A 251 34.91 47.85 -14.65
CA SER A 251 34.39 49.17 -15.02
C SER A 251 34.49 49.49 -16.52
N SER A 252 33.87 48.66 -17.36
CA SER A 252 33.81 48.72 -18.83
C SER A 252 35.08 48.43 -19.64
N GLU A 253 36.23 48.17 -19.00
CA GLU A 253 37.45 47.73 -19.68
C GLU A 253 37.56 46.20 -19.73
N ASP A 254 38.24 45.70 -20.77
CA ASP A 254 38.31 44.28 -21.10
C ASP A 254 39.25 43.47 -20.21
N PHE A 255 40.38 44.03 -19.77
CA PHE A 255 41.25 43.34 -18.80
C PHE A 255 42.15 44.30 -18.01
N LYS A 256 42.24 44.07 -16.69
CA LYS A 256 43.13 44.80 -15.79
C LYS A 256 43.83 43.88 -14.79
N LEU A 257 45.05 44.29 -14.40
CA LEU A 257 45.68 43.92 -13.15
C LEU A 257 45.77 45.16 -12.25
N THR A 258 45.10 45.14 -11.12
CA THR A 258 44.95 46.30 -10.24
C THR A 258 45.52 46.02 -8.86
N HIS A 259 46.40 46.90 -8.38
CA HIS A 259 46.81 46.91 -6.98
C HIS A 259 45.69 47.55 -6.16
N VAL A 260 44.93 46.70 -5.46
CA VAL A 260 43.68 47.10 -4.81
C VAL A 260 43.88 48.17 -3.72
N PRO A 261 44.92 48.08 -2.85
CA PRO A 261 45.13 49.08 -1.80
C PRO A 261 45.33 50.51 -2.30
N SER A 262 45.98 50.71 -3.46
CA SER A 262 46.18 52.03 -4.06
C SER A 262 45.16 52.35 -5.16
N ASN A 263 44.28 51.40 -5.49
CA ASN A 263 43.36 51.45 -6.62
C ASN A 263 44.05 51.85 -7.94
N SER A 264 45.30 51.45 -8.11
CA SER A 264 46.12 51.79 -9.28
C SER A 264 46.16 50.59 -10.21
N SER A 265 45.83 50.80 -11.48
CA SER A 265 45.97 49.76 -12.51
C SER A 265 47.40 49.78 -13.02
N VAL A 266 48.15 48.71 -12.79
CA VAL A 266 49.55 48.60 -13.21
C VAL A 266 49.67 48.01 -14.61
N PHE A 267 48.61 47.33 -15.06
CA PHE A 267 48.49 46.77 -16.41
C PHE A 267 47.02 46.83 -16.86
N THR A 268 46.80 47.34 -18.06
CA THR A 268 45.48 47.39 -18.69
C THR A 268 45.56 46.98 -20.15
N VAL A 269 44.54 46.27 -20.62
CA VAL A 269 44.29 46.04 -22.04
C VAL A 269 42.90 46.59 -22.33
N ASP A 270 42.85 47.64 -23.14
CA ASP A 270 41.61 48.16 -23.66
C ASP A 270 41.39 47.58 -25.05
N ALA A 271 40.41 46.67 -25.18
CA ALA A 271 40.12 46.07 -26.48
C ALA A 271 39.44 47.03 -27.46
N VAL A 272 38.86 48.13 -26.97
CA VAL A 272 38.23 49.14 -27.83
C VAL A 272 39.30 49.98 -28.52
N SER A 273 40.28 50.47 -27.75
CA SER A 273 41.38 51.28 -28.29
C SER A 273 42.61 50.47 -28.71
N THR A 274 42.63 49.16 -28.44
CA THR A 274 43.78 48.24 -28.64
C THR A 274 45.05 48.66 -27.90
N ASN A 275 44.94 49.57 -26.93
CA ASN A 275 46.07 50.09 -26.17
C ASN A 275 46.44 49.16 -25.01
N ILE A 276 47.75 49.08 -24.74
CA ILE A 276 48.31 48.43 -23.56
C ILE A 276 48.92 49.50 -22.67
N GLY A 277 48.47 49.58 -21.43
CA GLY A 277 49.05 50.43 -20.39
C GLY A 277 49.97 49.62 -19.48
N ILE A 278 51.17 50.14 -19.19
CA ILE A 278 52.08 49.62 -18.16
C ILE A 278 52.55 50.81 -17.33
N GLY A 279 52.30 50.76 -16.01
CA GLY A 279 52.74 51.79 -15.05
C GLY A 279 51.60 52.59 -14.45
#